data_AF-A0A966MNI4-F1
#
_entry.id   AF-A0A966MNI4-F1
#
_cell.length_a   1.000
_cell.length_b   1.000
_cell.length_c   1.000
_cell.angle_alpha   90.00
_cell.angle_beta   90.00
_cell.angle_gamma   90.00
#
_symmetry.space_group_name_H-M   'P 1'
#
loop_
_entity.id
_entity.type
_entity.pdbx_description
1 polymer ?
#
loop_
_entity_poly.entity_id
_entity_poly.type
_entity_poly.pdbx_seq_one_letter_code
_entity_poly.pdbx_strand_id
1 'polypeptide(L)'
;MAKKRSFSLTLRNYFITGVVVLIPIGFTLYLSKILIGISSKIIPENINPNSYLPFKIPGIEIIISIILITIVGGISLSFLGKRILKLIDDLFKRIPFLRTIYSAIVQMTETFSKKDGNKKSVVLVEYPRKGVWAVGFATKENKGEMSDKVNKKL
;
A
#
# COMPACT_ATOMS: atom_id res chain seq x y z
N MET A 1 3.75 2.78 44.26
CA MET A 1 3.73 4.25 44.00
C MET A 1 3.77 4.49 42.49
N ALA A 2 2.71 5.07 41.92
CA ALA A 2 2.67 5.41 40.49
C ALA A 2 3.54 6.64 40.22
N LYS A 3 4.59 6.49 39.41
CA LYS A 3 5.48 7.57 38.98
C LYS A 3 4.65 8.57 38.16
N LYS A 4 4.40 9.79 38.67
CA LYS A 4 3.71 10.87 37.93
C LYS A 4 4.42 11.06 36.59
N ARG A 5 3.74 10.81 35.47
CA ARG A 5 4.28 11.07 34.12
C ARG A 5 4.60 12.56 34.02
N SER A 6 5.84 12.89 33.64
CA SER A 6 6.29 14.29 33.49
C SER A 6 5.41 15.02 32.46
N PHE A 7 4.92 16.21 32.81
CA PHE A 7 4.07 17.05 31.94
C PHE A 7 4.71 17.30 30.56
N SER A 8 6.04 17.46 30.51
CA SER A 8 6.82 17.61 29.28
C SER A 8 6.73 16.37 28.37
N LEU A 9 6.70 15.16 28.94
CA LEU A 9 6.54 13.92 28.16
C LEU A 9 5.15 13.85 27.54
N THR A 10 4.12 14.26 28.28
CA THR A 10 2.74 14.31 27.78
C THR A 10 2.60 15.30 26.62
N LEU A 11 3.12 16.53 26.78
CA LEU A 11 3.07 17.55 25.73
C LEU A 11 3.85 17.12 24.47
N ARG A 12 5.06 16.55 24.65
CA ARG A 12 5.86 16.00 23.56
C ARG A 12 5.11 14.90 22.80
N ASN A 13 4.46 13.99 23.52
CA ASN A 13 3.70 12.92 22.89
C ASN A 13 2.53 13.48 22.07
N TYR A 14 1.77 14.44 22.60
CA TYR A 14 0.68 15.07 21.84
C TYR A 14 1.18 15.80 20.59
N PHE A 15 2.29 16.53 20.67
CA PHE A 15 2.90 17.18 19.50
C PHE A 15 3.33 16.18 18.43
N ILE A 16 4.06 15.13 18.82
CA ILE A 16 4.51 14.08 17.89
C ILE A 16 3.30 13.38 17.25
N THR A 17 2.29 13.02 18.04
CA THR A 17 1.05 12.43 17.52
C THR A 17 0.35 13.38 16.54
N GLY A 18 0.25 14.67 16.85
CA GLY A 18 -0.35 15.68 15.96
C GLY A 18 0.39 15.79 14.63
N VAL A 19 1.73 15.85 14.66
CA VAL A 19 2.56 15.85 13.45
C VAL A 19 2.32 14.59 12.63
N VAL A 20 2.36 13.40 13.26
CA VAL A 20 2.16 12.12 12.58
C VAL A 20 0.79 12.04 11.91
N VAL A 21 -0.27 12.53 12.57
CA VAL A 21 -1.63 12.57 12.03
C VAL A 21 -1.78 13.57 10.88
N LEU A 22 -1.01 14.67 10.89
CA LEU A 22 -1.04 15.68 9.82
C LEU A 22 -0.22 15.28 8.58
N ILE A 23 0.77 14.39 8.71
CA ILE A 23 1.62 13.95 7.58
C ILE A 23 0.78 13.47 6.36
N PRO A 24 -0.20 12.58 6.50
CA PRO A 24 -1.02 12.13 5.37
C PRO A 24 -1.76 13.27 4.66
N ILE A 25 -2.33 14.21 5.42
CA ILE A 25 -3.09 15.35 4.87
C ILE A 25 -2.15 16.34 4.18
N GLY A 26 -1.02 16.65 4.81
CA GLY A 26 0.00 17.51 4.21
C GLY A 26 0.56 16.91 2.93
N PHE A 27 0.81 15.60 2.93
CA PHE A 27 1.29 14.87 1.77
C PHE A 27 0.29 14.90 0.61
N THR A 28 -1.01 14.67 0.86
CA THR A 28 -2.03 14.73 -0.20
C THR A 28 -2.16 16.12 -0.80
N LEU A 29 -2.17 17.18 0.02
CA LEU A 29 -2.22 18.56 -0.46
C LEU A 29 -0.97 18.94 -1.26
N TYR A 30 0.20 18.52 -0.79
CA TYR A 30 1.47 18.74 -1.50
C TYR A 30 1.51 18.01 -2.84
N LEU A 31 1.12 16.73 -2.85
CA LEU A 31 1.06 15.91 -4.07
C LEU A 31 0.06 16.48 -5.07
N SER A 32 -1.10 16.95 -4.59
CA SER A 32 -2.10 17.64 -5.42
C SER A 32 -1.52 18.89 -6.09
N LYS A 33 -0.79 19.75 -5.36
CA LYS A 33 -0.12 20.92 -5.96
C LYS A 33 0.87 20.53 -7.06
N ILE A 34 1.66 19.48 -6.84
CA ILE A 34 2.62 18.99 -7.85
C ILE A 34 1.91 18.46 -9.09
N LEU A 35 0.88 17.63 -8.89
CA LEU A 35 0.09 17.06 -9.98
C LEU A 35 -0.57 18.16 -10.82
N ILE A 36 -1.17 19.16 -10.18
CA ILE A 36 -1.76 20.31 -10.86
C ILE A 36 -0.70 21.08 -11.65
N GLY A 37 0.48 21.33 -11.06
CA GLY A 37 1.57 22.06 -11.74
C GLY A 37 2.19 21.30 -12.92
N ILE A 38 2.28 19.97 -12.84
CA ILE A 38 2.73 19.13 -13.96
C ILE A 38 1.62 19.06 -15.04
N SER A 39 0.38 18.88 -14.61
CA SER A 39 -0.80 18.82 -15.48
C SER A 39 -0.98 20.11 -16.27
N SER A 40 -0.89 21.28 -15.64
CA SER A 40 -0.99 22.58 -16.34
C SER A 40 0.13 22.85 -17.33
N LYS A 41 1.25 22.11 -17.24
CA LYS A 41 2.42 22.26 -18.12
C LYS A 41 2.41 21.26 -19.27
N ILE A 42 1.72 20.14 -19.13
CA ILE A 42 1.57 19.07 -20.13
C ILE A 42 0.24 19.18 -20.88
N ILE A 43 -0.80 19.69 -20.23
CA ILE A 43 -2.13 19.88 -20.82
C ILE A 43 -2.22 21.32 -21.32
N PRO A 44 -2.36 21.54 -22.65
CA PRO A 44 -2.58 22.88 -23.18
C PRO A 44 -3.90 23.48 -22.66
N GLU A 45 -3.97 24.81 -22.49
CA GLU A 45 -5.07 25.53 -21.82
C GLU A 45 -6.47 25.20 -22.38
N ASN A 46 -6.55 24.75 -23.64
CA ASN A 46 -7.76 24.34 -24.34
C ASN A 46 -8.43 23.04 -23.83
N ILE A 47 -7.76 22.26 -22.96
CA ILE A 47 -8.30 21.02 -22.41
C ILE A 47 -8.60 21.12 -20.90
N ASN A 48 -8.33 22.28 -20.28
CA ASN A 48 -8.62 22.54 -18.87
C ASN A 48 -10.01 23.18 -18.69
N PRO A 49 -11.05 22.45 -18.20
CA PRO A 49 -12.42 22.96 -18.08
C PRO A 49 -12.54 24.22 -17.22
N ASN A 50 -11.65 24.37 -16.24
CA ASN A 50 -11.59 25.54 -15.36
C ASN A 50 -10.92 26.77 -16.02
N SER A 51 -10.35 26.63 -17.22
CA SER A 51 -9.75 27.72 -18.00
C SER A 51 -10.75 28.45 -18.90
N TYR A 52 -11.87 27.80 -19.27
CA TYR A 52 -12.88 28.37 -20.17
C TYR A 52 -14.29 28.43 -19.56
N LEU A 53 -14.52 27.84 -18.37
CA LEU A 53 -15.76 28.08 -17.63
C LEU A 53 -15.62 29.26 -16.65
N PRO A 54 -16.60 30.17 -16.60
CA PRO A 54 -16.64 31.27 -15.63
C PRO A 54 -16.95 30.82 -14.18
N PHE A 55 -17.15 29.52 -13.95
CA PHE A 55 -17.41 28.92 -12.64
C PHE A 55 -16.62 27.61 -12.48
N LYS A 56 -15.94 27.46 -11.33
CA LYS A 56 -15.26 26.21 -10.98
C LYS A 56 -16.32 25.14 -10.70
N ILE A 57 -16.29 24.02 -11.41
CA ILE A 57 -17.11 22.85 -11.06
C ILE A 57 -16.36 22.06 -9.99
N PRO A 58 -16.79 22.10 -8.72
CA PRO A 58 -16.13 21.34 -7.66
C PRO A 58 -16.28 19.84 -7.96
N GLY A 59 -15.19 19.09 -7.98
CA GLY A 59 -15.22 17.63 -8.16
C GLY A 59 -14.93 17.11 -9.58
N ILE A 60 -14.86 17.97 -10.60
CA ILE A 60 -14.44 17.54 -11.96
C ILE A 60 -13.00 16.97 -11.94
N GLU A 61 -12.14 17.58 -11.12
CA GLU A 61 -10.75 17.17 -10.91
C GLU A 61 -10.64 15.77 -10.29
N ILE A 62 -11.61 15.38 -9.46
CA ILE A 62 -11.66 14.05 -8.84
C ILE A 62 -11.94 13.00 -9.92
N ILE A 63 -12.90 13.26 -10.79
CA ILE A 63 -13.26 12.34 -11.89
C ILE A 63 -12.08 12.17 -12.85
N ILE A 64 -11.44 13.27 -13.24
CA ILE A 64 -10.24 13.24 -14.11
C ILE A 64 -9.11 12.46 -13.44
N SER A 65 -8.89 12.66 -12.13
CA SER A 65 -7.88 11.93 -11.37
C SER A 65 -8.17 10.42 -11.33
N ILE A 66 -9.42 10.02 -11.12
CA ILE A 66 -9.83 8.60 -11.12
C ILE A 66 -9.54 7.95 -12.47
N ILE A 67 -9.90 8.62 -13.58
CA ILE A 67 -9.65 8.12 -14.93
C ILE A 67 -8.14 7.97 -15.16
N LEU A 68 -7.36 8.99 -14.82
CA LEU A 68 -5.91 8.99 -15.00
C LEU A 68 -5.23 7.89 -14.17
N ILE A 69 -5.58 7.76 -12.88
CA ILE A 69 -5.07 6.70 -12.01
C ILE A 69 -5.42 5.32 -12.57
N THR A 70 -6.64 5.14 -13.10
CA THR A 70 -7.06 3.87 -13.71
C THR A 70 -6.23 3.52 -14.93
N ILE A 71 -5.98 4.49 -15.82
CA ILE A 71 -5.13 4.30 -17.01
C ILE A 71 -3.69 3.96 -16.60
N VAL A 72 -3.09 4.73 -15.69
CA VAL A 72 -1.73 4.49 -15.19
C VAL A 72 -1.62 3.13 -14.52
N GLY A 73 -2.62 2.74 -13.72
CA GLY A 73 -2.72 1.42 -13.10
C GLY A 73 -2.82 0.30 -14.14
N GLY A 74 -3.67 0.46 -15.16
CA GLY A 74 -3.78 -0.49 -16.27
C GLY A 74 -2.46 -0.67 -17.02
N ILE A 75 -1.78 0.43 -17.35
CA ILE A 75 -0.45 0.39 -18.00
C ILE A 75 0.55 -0.31 -17.08
N SER A 76 0.54 -0.04 -15.78
CA SER A 76 1.45 -0.65 -14.79
C SER A 76 1.34 -2.18 -14.74
N LEU A 77 0.16 -2.73 -15.06
CA LEU A 77 -0.07 -4.18 -15.12
C LEU A 77 0.41 -4.82 -16.44
N SER A 78 0.60 -4.02 -17.49
CA SER A 78 1.11 -4.48 -18.78
C SER A 78 2.59 -4.89 -18.71
N PHE A 79 3.04 -5.68 -19.68
CA PHE A 79 4.45 -6.09 -19.78
C PHE A 79 5.41 -4.90 -19.88
N LEU A 80 5.05 -3.90 -20.68
CA LEU A 80 5.84 -2.67 -20.83
C LEU A 80 5.86 -1.86 -19.52
N GLY A 81 4.69 -1.72 -18.86
CA GLY A 81 4.60 -1.03 -17.58
C GLY A 81 5.46 -1.69 -16.50
N LYS A 82 5.42 -3.03 -16.39
CA LYS A 82 6.28 -3.78 -15.46
C LYS A 82 7.77 -3.53 -15.71
N ARG A 83 8.20 -3.46 -16.97
CA ARG A 83 9.59 -3.13 -17.32
C ARG A 83 9.96 -1.71 -16.93
N ILE A 84 9.10 -0.73 -17.22
CA ILE A 84 9.32 0.68 -16.86
C ILE A 84 9.39 0.84 -15.33
N LEU A 85 8.45 0.24 -14.60
CA LEU A 85 8.44 0.29 -13.13
C LEU A 85 9.71 -0.32 -12.53
N LYS A 86 10.22 -1.42 -13.11
CA LYS A 86 11.50 -2.01 -12.68
C LYS A 86 12.68 -1.08 -12.91
N LEU A 87 12.74 -0.40 -14.05
CA LEU A 87 13.80 0.58 -14.34
C LEU A 87 13.76 1.75 -13.34
N ILE A 88 12.56 2.21 -12.98
CA ILE A 88 12.36 3.27 -12.00
C ILE A 88 12.80 2.80 -10.61
N ASP A 89 12.38 1.61 -10.18
CA ASP A 89 12.79 0.98 -8.91
C ASP A 89 14.32 0.85 -8.82
N ASP A 90 14.96 0.34 -9.89
CA ASP A 90 16.42 0.21 -9.97
C ASP A 90 17.13 1.58 -9.92
N LEU A 91 16.57 2.61 -10.55
CA LEU A 91 17.10 3.97 -10.51
C LEU A 91 17.06 4.55 -9.08
N PHE A 92 15.92 4.49 -8.42
CA PHE A 92 15.77 4.98 -7.04
C PHE A 92 16.68 4.22 -6.06
N LYS A 93 16.85 2.90 -6.26
CA LYS A 93 17.75 2.08 -5.44
C LYS A 93 19.24 2.39 -5.63
N ARG A 94 19.63 3.04 -6.73
CA ARG A 94 21.03 3.47 -6.95
C ARG A 94 21.39 4.77 -6.23
N ILE A 95 20.39 5.57 -5.84
CA ILE A 95 20.63 6.86 -5.17
C ILE A 95 20.69 6.62 -3.65
N PRO A 96 21.87 6.74 -3.00
CA PRO A 96 22.10 6.22 -1.64
C PRO A 96 21.16 6.78 -0.56
N PHE A 97 20.72 8.04 -0.67
CA PHE A 97 19.77 8.63 0.28
C PHE A 97 18.30 8.28 -0.03
N LEU A 98 17.93 8.14 -1.31
CA LEU A 98 16.56 7.86 -1.73
C LEU A 98 16.22 6.37 -1.63
N ARG A 99 17.22 5.49 -1.77
CA ARG A 99 17.06 4.04 -1.70
C ARG A 99 16.33 3.61 -0.43
N THR A 100 16.74 4.13 0.73
CA THR A 100 16.18 3.73 2.04
C THR A 100 14.70 4.11 2.15
N ILE A 101 14.37 5.35 1.79
CA ILE A 101 12.99 5.87 1.85
C ILE A 101 12.10 5.11 0.87
N TYR A 102 12.54 4.99 -0.38
CA TYR A 102 11.78 4.31 -1.43
C TYR A 102 11.54 2.83 -1.09
N SER A 103 12.58 2.12 -0.62
CA SER A 103 12.47 0.71 -0.24
C SER A 103 11.50 0.50 0.92
N ALA A 104 11.47 1.40 1.91
CA ALA A 104 10.52 1.33 3.02
C ALA A 104 9.07 1.48 2.53
N ILE A 105 8.81 2.46 1.64
CA ILE A 105 7.48 2.69 1.06
C ILE A 105 7.00 1.46 0.26
N VAL A 106 7.87 0.90 -0.58
CA VAL A 106 7.56 -0.30 -1.36
C VAL A 106 7.23 -1.48 -0.45
N GLN A 107 8.04 -1.75 0.57
CA GLN A 107 7.81 -2.84 1.53
C GLN A 107 6.49 -2.70 2.30
N MET A 108 6.16 -1.47 2.72
CA MET A 108 4.87 -1.21 3.37
C MET A 108 3.71 -1.51 2.41
N THR A 109 3.81 -1.05 1.16
CA THR A 109 2.79 -1.27 0.14
C THR A 109 2.62 -2.75 -0.22
N GLU A 110 3.73 -3.49 -0.36
CA GLU A 110 3.70 -4.95 -0.59
C GLU A 110 3.03 -5.69 0.55
N THR A 111 3.23 -5.24 1.80
CA THR A 111 2.60 -5.85 2.97
C THR A 111 1.07 -5.68 2.93
N PHE A 112 0.56 -4.52 2.53
CA PHE A 112 -0.86 -4.29 2.33
C PHE A 112 -1.43 -5.02 1.11
N SER A 113 -0.62 -5.27 0.08
CA SER A 113 -1.05 -5.94 -1.16
C SER A 113 -1.11 -7.48 -1.01
N LYS A 114 -0.33 -8.08 -0.11
CA LYS A 114 -0.38 -9.51 0.19
C LYS A 114 -1.70 -9.86 0.89
N LYS A 115 -2.72 -10.21 0.10
CA LYS A 115 -3.94 -10.88 0.59
C LYS A 115 -3.57 -12.10 1.43
N ASP A 116 -4.35 -12.32 2.49
CA ASP A 116 -4.39 -13.39 3.51
C ASP A 116 -4.18 -14.87 3.08
N GLY A 117 -3.75 -15.16 1.85
CA GLY A 117 -3.58 -16.52 1.32
C GLY A 117 -2.49 -17.36 2.00
N ASN A 118 -1.73 -16.79 2.93
CA ASN A 118 -0.75 -17.49 3.77
C ASN A 118 -1.13 -17.41 5.26
N LYS A 119 -2.42 -17.55 5.61
CA LYS A 119 -2.78 -17.98 6.96
C LYS A 119 -2.19 -19.38 7.17
N LYS A 120 -0.99 -19.42 7.75
CA LYS A 120 -0.42 -20.64 8.32
C LYS A 120 -1.33 -21.07 9.45
N SER A 121 -2.31 -21.92 9.18
CA SER A 121 -3.16 -22.47 10.22
C SER A 121 -2.32 -23.43 11.06
N VAL A 122 -2.36 -23.23 12.38
CA VAL A 122 -1.72 -24.14 13.32
C VAL A 122 -2.62 -25.36 13.45
N VAL A 123 -2.06 -26.53 13.19
CA VAL A 123 -2.75 -27.82 13.27
C VAL A 123 -2.09 -28.71 14.31
N LEU A 124 -2.89 -29.53 14.98
CA LEU A 124 -2.40 -30.57 15.88
C LEU A 124 -2.47 -31.91 15.16
N VAL A 125 -1.37 -32.66 15.16
CA VAL A 125 -1.26 -33.97 14.52
C VAL A 125 -0.79 -34.99 15.54
N GLU A 126 -1.46 -36.15 15.62
CA GLU A 126 -0.98 -37.25 16.46
C GLU A 126 0.27 -37.88 15.85
N TYR A 127 1.41 -37.73 16.53
CA TYR A 127 2.69 -38.31 16.13
C TYR A 127 3.63 -38.36 17.35
N PRO A 128 4.44 -39.42 17.55
CA PRO A 128 4.55 -40.62 16.71
C PRO A 128 3.53 -41.73 17.03
N ARG A 129 2.75 -41.62 18.10
CA ARG A 129 1.75 -42.62 18.52
C ARG A 129 0.48 -41.97 19.05
N LYS A 130 -0.61 -42.73 19.10
CA LYS A 130 -1.92 -42.27 19.60
C LYS A 130 -1.80 -41.65 21.00
N GLY A 131 -2.49 -40.52 21.22
CA GLY A 131 -2.44 -39.77 22.47
C GLY A 131 -1.23 -38.85 22.64
N VAL A 132 -0.30 -38.81 21.68
CA VAL A 132 0.82 -37.85 21.65
C VAL A 132 0.62 -36.89 20.48
N TRP A 133 0.54 -35.59 20.78
CA TRP A 133 0.21 -34.55 19.81
C TRP A 133 1.42 -33.66 19.52
N ALA A 134 1.67 -33.43 18.23
CA ALA A 134 2.67 -32.50 17.73
C ALA A 134 1.99 -31.27 17.11
N VAL A 135 2.62 -30.10 17.26
CA VAL A 135 2.18 -28.85 16.65
C VAL A 135 2.79 -28.73 15.25
N GLY A 136 1.96 -28.49 14.24
CA GLY A 136 2.36 -28.27 12.86
C GLY A 136 1.77 -26.99 12.26
N PHE A 137 2.37 -26.51 11.18
CA PHE A 137 1.83 -25.40 10.39
C PHE A 137 1.36 -25.92 9.04
N ALA A 138 0.07 -25.79 8.74
CA ALA A 138 -0.43 -26.08 7.41
C ALA A 138 -0.03 -24.95 6.46
N THR A 139 0.73 -25.30 5.42
CA THR A 139 1.30 -24.33 4.48
C THR A 139 0.48 -24.18 3.20
N LYS A 140 -0.53 -25.04 2.99
CA LYS A 140 -1.37 -25.06 1.79
C LYS A 140 -2.68 -25.81 2.08
N GLU A 141 -3.78 -25.37 1.47
CA GLU A 141 -5.02 -26.16 1.38
C GLU A 141 -4.81 -27.34 0.43
N ASN A 142 -5.22 -28.53 0.84
CA ASN A 142 -5.07 -29.74 0.03
C ASN A 142 -6.29 -29.90 -0.88
N LYS A 143 -6.07 -29.84 -2.19
CA LYS A 143 -7.13 -30.01 -3.22
C LYS A 143 -6.85 -31.26 -4.06
N GLY A 144 -7.90 -31.84 -4.64
CA GLY A 144 -7.81 -33.03 -5.49
C GLY A 144 -7.78 -34.34 -4.69
N GLU A 145 -6.93 -35.28 -5.12
CA GLU A 145 -6.91 -36.68 -4.65
C GLU A 145 -6.84 -36.83 -3.12
N MET A 146 -6.15 -35.91 -2.44
CA MET A 146 -6.02 -35.91 -0.98
C MET A 146 -7.33 -35.54 -0.26
N SER A 147 -8.15 -34.67 -0.85
CA SER A 147 -9.49 -34.33 -0.32
C SER A 147 -10.48 -35.47 -0.58
N ASP A 148 -10.38 -36.11 -1.75
CA ASP A 148 -11.29 -37.17 -2.19
C ASP A 148 -11.12 -38.43 -1.34
N LYS A 149 -9.88 -38.79 -0.99
CA LYS A 149 -9.59 -39.96 -0.13
C LYS A 149 -10.03 -39.78 1.33
N VAL A 150 -10.10 -38.54 1.82
CA VAL A 150 -10.41 -38.24 3.23
C VAL A 150 -11.87 -37.81 3.42
N ASN A 151 -12.62 -37.63 2.31
CA ASN A 151 -14.03 -37.23 2.27
C ASN A 151 -14.38 -36.08 3.23
N LYS A 152 -13.44 -35.13 3.34
CA LYS A 152 -13.54 -33.89 4.11
C LYS A 152 -12.89 -32.78 3.30
N LYS A 153 -13.44 -31.57 3.40
CA LYS A 153 -12.75 -30.36 2.93
C LYS A 153 -11.54 -30.11 3.84
N LEU A 154 -10.33 -30.22 3.28
CA LEU A 154 -9.04 -30.04 3.95
C LEU A 154 -8.37 -28.72 3.56
#